data_AF-A0A2H1WDY4-F1
#
_entry.id   AF-A0A2H1WDY4-F1
#
_cell.length_a   1.000
_cell.length_b   1.000
_cell.length_c   1.000
_cell.angle_alpha   90.00
_cell.angle_beta   90.00
_cell.angle_gamma   90.00
#
_symmetry.space_group_name_H-M   'P 1'
#
loop_
_entity.id
_entity.type
_entity.pdbx_description
1 polymer ?
#
loop_
_entity_poly.entity_id
_entity_poly.type
_entity_poly.pdbx_seq_one_letter_code
_entity_poly.pdbx_strand_id
1 'polypeptide(L)'
;VTTFVLSAMVSHKPGKLDMVHIQNSTLAGGVGVGAVANLFIGPGVAIAIGIGAGVISVLGYRFVTPLLEKIGIQDTCGVHNLHGAPGVYSGLLSALFAAIATVDTYGSEYSNIFSAGAADGRSSSMQAVYQLVALVTTLVLSFGTGFIS
;
A
#
# COMPACT_ATOMS: atom_id res chain seq x y z
N VAL A 1 10.16 9.62 9.04
CA VAL A 1 9.74 10.88 9.73
C VAL A 1 8.28 10.84 10.14
N THR A 2 7.34 10.66 9.21
CA THR A 2 5.89 10.60 9.50
C THR A 2 5.54 9.68 10.65
N THR A 3 6.08 8.46 10.65
CA THR A 3 5.89 7.49 11.73
C THR A 3 6.28 8.00 13.10
N PHE A 4 7.40 8.74 13.21
CA PHE A 4 7.87 9.28 14.47
C PHE A 4 6.97 10.41 14.98
N VAL A 5 6.58 11.33 14.09
CA VAL A 5 5.68 12.43 14.43
C VAL A 5 4.33 11.89 14.89
N LEU A 6 3.72 10.99 14.10
CA LEU A 6 2.44 10.41 14.46
C LEU A 6 2.52 9.56 15.72
N SER A 7 3.60 8.78 15.89
CA SER A 7 3.79 8.01 17.12
C SER A 7 3.81 8.91 18.35
N ALA A 8 4.53 10.05 18.32
CA ALA A 8 4.52 11.00 19.42
C ALA A 8 3.13 11.63 19.68
N MET A 9 2.34 11.84 18.63
CA MET A 9 1.00 12.44 18.71
C MET A 9 -0.07 11.47 19.22
N VAL A 10 -0.02 10.20 18.79
CA VAL A 10 -1.12 9.24 19.01
C VAL A 10 -0.75 8.09 19.94
N SER A 11 0.45 8.03 20.50
CA SER A 11 0.84 6.96 21.43
C SER A 11 -0.04 6.93 22.69
N HIS A 12 0.02 5.80 23.40
CA HIS A 12 -0.65 5.64 24.69
C HIS A 12 -0.19 6.65 25.75
N LYS A 13 1.02 7.20 25.62
CA LYS A 13 1.61 8.17 26.53
C LYS A 13 1.96 9.44 25.75
N PRO A 14 1.15 10.50 25.85
CA PRO A 14 1.32 11.71 25.03
C PRO A 14 2.76 12.21 25.00
N GLY A 15 3.29 12.49 23.81
CA GLY A 15 4.65 12.97 23.62
C GLY A 15 5.76 11.92 23.72
N LYS A 16 5.42 10.65 23.99
CA LYS A 16 6.37 9.53 23.93
C LYS A 16 6.23 8.75 22.63
N LEU A 17 7.35 8.24 22.14
CA LEU A 17 7.35 7.34 20.99
C LEU A 17 6.96 5.93 21.44
N ASP A 18 6.06 5.31 20.68
CA ASP A 18 5.75 3.89 20.78
C ASP A 18 6.68 3.10 19.85
N MET A 19 7.44 2.16 20.41
CA MET A 19 8.40 1.37 19.65
C MET A 19 7.75 0.42 18.65
N VAL A 20 6.50 -0.01 18.87
CA VAL A 20 5.77 -0.83 17.89
C VAL A 20 5.51 0.00 16.63
N HIS A 21 5.13 1.27 16.79
CA HIS A 21 4.98 2.18 15.66
C HIS A 21 6.32 2.39 14.94
N ILE A 22 7.40 2.67 15.70
CA ILE A 22 8.70 2.97 15.09
C ILE A 22 9.29 1.78 14.34
N GLN A 23 9.26 0.58 14.93
CA GLN A 23 9.89 -0.60 14.33
C GLN A 23 9.13 -1.08 13.09
N ASN A 24 7.80 -1.02 13.11
CA ASN A 24 6.99 -1.55 12.01
C ASN A 24 6.60 -0.47 11.02
N SER A 25 5.96 0.61 11.47
CA SER A 25 5.36 1.58 10.57
C SER A 25 6.37 2.45 9.80
N THR A 26 7.67 2.37 10.13
CA THR A 26 8.72 2.97 9.29
C THR A 26 8.96 2.18 8.00
N LEU A 27 8.66 0.88 8.01
CA LEU A 27 8.80 -0.01 6.85
C LEU A 27 7.58 0.06 5.91
N ALA A 28 6.42 0.50 6.42
CA ALA A 28 5.18 0.61 5.64
C ALA A 28 5.31 1.49 4.39
N GLY A 29 6.22 2.48 4.39
CA GLY A 29 6.51 3.29 3.20
C GLY A 29 7.02 2.45 2.02
N GLY A 30 7.87 1.45 2.30
CA GLY A 30 8.36 0.50 1.29
C GLY A 30 7.24 -0.38 0.73
N VAL A 31 6.34 -0.85 1.60
CA VAL A 31 5.14 -1.60 1.18
C VAL A 31 4.23 -0.72 0.31
N GLY A 32 4.02 0.55 0.70
CA GLY A 32 3.19 1.50 -0.01
C GLY A 32 3.68 1.81 -1.44
N VAL A 33 4.99 1.86 -1.67
CA VAL A 33 5.54 2.07 -3.02
C VAL A 33 5.71 0.77 -3.83
N GLY A 34 5.52 -0.40 -3.22
CA GLY A 34 5.87 -1.69 -3.83
C GLY A 34 5.25 -1.93 -5.21
N ALA A 35 3.94 -1.72 -5.37
CA ALA A 35 3.24 -1.96 -6.64
C ALA A 35 3.42 -0.84 -7.68
N VAL A 36 4.06 0.27 -7.30
CA VAL A 36 4.24 1.47 -8.13
C VAL A 36 5.70 1.85 -8.33
N ALA A 37 6.64 1.10 -7.75
CA ALA A 37 8.06 1.42 -7.75
C ALA A 37 8.68 1.45 -9.16
N ASN A 38 8.14 0.64 -10.08
CA ASN A 38 8.55 0.62 -11.49
C ASN A 38 7.70 1.52 -12.40
N LEU A 39 6.70 2.22 -11.83
CA LEU A 39 5.94 3.23 -12.55
C LEU A 39 6.70 4.54 -12.49
N PHE A 40 6.56 5.38 -13.52
CA PHE A 40 7.26 6.65 -13.60
C PHE A 40 6.62 7.66 -12.63
N ILE A 41 6.94 7.51 -11.34
CA ILE A 41 6.47 8.39 -10.27
C ILE A 41 7.56 9.39 -9.92
N GLY A 42 7.21 10.67 -9.89
CA GLY A 42 8.14 11.71 -9.47
C GLY A 42 8.55 11.56 -8.00
N PRO A 43 9.73 12.05 -7.58
CA PRO A 43 10.20 11.93 -6.19
C PRO A 43 9.20 12.48 -5.16
N GLY A 44 8.50 13.57 -5.48
CA GLY A 44 7.47 14.15 -4.62
C GLY A 44 6.27 13.21 -4.40
N VAL A 45 5.86 12.48 -5.44
CA VAL A 45 4.77 11.50 -5.36
C VAL A 45 5.21 10.30 -4.53
N ALA A 46 6.44 9.79 -4.74
CA ALA A 46 6.98 8.70 -3.93
C ALA A 46 7.04 9.05 -2.43
N ILE A 47 7.45 10.29 -2.10
CA ILE A 47 7.41 10.80 -0.72
C ILE A 47 5.97 10.83 -0.19
N ALA A 48 5.02 11.36 -0.96
CA ALA A 48 3.62 11.44 -0.54
C ALA A 48 3.01 10.06 -0.26
N ILE A 49 3.32 9.06 -1.10
CA ILE A 49 2.89 7.67 -0.91
C ILE A 49 3.49 7.09 0.37
N GLY A 50 4.78 7.30 0.61
CA GLY A 50 5.45 6.85 1.84
C GLY A 50 4.87 7.50 3.10
N ILE A 51 4.52 8.80 3.04
CA ILE A 51 3.83 9.52 4.11
C ILE A 51 2.46 8.88 4.35
N GLY A 52 1.66 8.69 3.31
CA GLY A 52 0.32 8.07 3.40
C GLY A 52 0.36 6.67 4.01
N ALA A 53 1.26 5.82 3.52
CA ALA A 53 1.43 4.47 4.05
C ALA A 53 1.88 4.46 5.53
N GLY A 54 2.77 5.37 5.92
CA GLY A 54 3.17 5.53 7.32
C GLY A 54 2.02 5.99 8.23
N VAL A 55 1.14 6.88 7.74
CA VAL A 55 -0.08 7.30 8.45
C VAL A 55 -1.01 6.11 8.65
N ILE A 56 -1.32 5.38 7.57
CA ILE A 56 -2.20 4.21 7.60
C ILE A 56 -1.70 3.19 8.61
N SER A 57 -0.40 2.87 8.58
CA SER A 57 0.20 1.89 9.48
C SER A 57 0.15 2.34 10.96
N VAL A 58 0.54 3.57 11.30
CA VAL A 58 0.52 4.05 12.70
C VAL A 58 -0.90 4.10 13.25
N LEU A 59 -1.85 4.64 12.49
CA LEU A 59 -3.25 4.68 12.91
C LEU A 59 -3.83 3.26 13.01
N GLY A 60 -3.40 2.34 12.14
CA GLY A 60 -3.72 0.93 12.21
C GLY A 60 -3.32 0.30 13.55
N TYR A 61 -2.06 0.45 13.94
CA TYR A 61 -1.58 -0.05 15.24
C TYR A 61 -2.33 0.57 16.42
N ARG A 62 -2.59 1.88 16.36
CA ARG A 62 -3.23 2.58 17.48
C ARG A 62 -4.73 2.28 17.62
N PHE A 63 -5.46 2.17 16.52
CA PHE A 63 -6.93 2.16 16.52
C PHE A 63 -7.54 0.90 15.92
N VAL A 64 -6.93 0.32 14.89
CA VAL A 64 -7.46 -0.85 14.19
C VAL A 64 -7.11 -2.14 14.93
N THR A 65 -5.87 -2.32 15.39
CA THR A 65 -5.48 -3.51 16.16
C THR A 65 -6.39 -3.74 17.39
N PRO A 66 -6.66 -2.75 18.25
CA PRO A 66 -7.55 -2.97 19.39
C PRO A 66 -9.01 -3.25 18.98
N LEU A 67 -9.44 -2.82 17.80
CA LEU A 67 -10.77 -3.14 17.27
C LEU A 67 -10.82 -4.58 16.76
N LEU A 68 -9.79 -5.03 16.04
CA LEU A 68 -9.65 -6.41 15.58
C LEU A 68 -9.62 -7.39 16.75
N GLU A 69 -8.88 -7.06 17.81
CA GLU A 69 -8.80 -7.87 19.03
C GLU A 69 -10.18 -8.02 19.70
N LYS A 70 -11.00 -6.97 19.71
CA LYS A 70 -12.36 -7.00 20.29
C LYS A 70 -13.32 -7.91 19.52
N ILE A 71 -13.10 -8.11 18.22
CA ILE A 71 -13.90 -9.02 17.39
C ILE A 71 -13.25 -10.42 17.28
N GLY A 72 -12.22 -10.70 18.08
CA GLY A 72 -11.58 -12.01 18.15
C GLY A 72 -10.47 -12.25 17.11
N ILE A 73 -10.06 -11.23 16.36
CA ILE A 73 -8.96 -11.33 15.40
C ILE A 73 -7.67 -10.88 16.09
N GLN A 74 -6.81 -11.83 16.43
CA GLN A 74 -5.52 -11.55 17.06
C GLN A 74 -4.42 -11.38 16.01
N ASP A 75 -3.91 -10.15 15.87
CA ASP A 75 -2.78 -9.83 15.00
C ASP A 75 -1.53 -9.48 15.83
N THR A 76 -0.87 -10.52 16.34
CA THR A 76 0.26 -10.41 17.28
C THR A 76 1.41 -9.54 16.78
N CYS A 77 1.71 -9.60 15.48
CA CYS A 77 2.78 -8.83 14.86
C CYS A 77 2.29 -7.52 14.20
N GLY A 78 0.97 -7.30 14.14
CA GLY A 78 0.37 -6.19 13.42
C GLY A 78 0.59 -6.26 11.91
N VAL A 79 0.68 -7.47 11.33
CA VAL A 79 0.94 -7.64 9.90
C VAL A 79 -0.14 -7.01 9.04
N HIS A 80 -1.36 -6.88 9.55
CA HIS A 80 -2.43 -6.14 8.88
C HIS A 80 -2.02 -4.67 8.66
N ASN A 81 -1.46 -4.03 9.67
CA ASN A 81 -1.12 -2.60 9.62
C ASN A 81 0.17 -2.33 8.84
N LEU A 82 1.10 -3.28 8.85
CA LEU A 82 2.37 -3.15 8.15
C LEU A 82 2.29 -3.58 6.68
N HIS A 83 1.65 -4.72 6.41
CA HIS A 83 1.63 -5.33 5.09
C HIS A 83 0.27 -5.21 4.41
N GLY A 84 -0.81 -5.59 5.11
CA GLY A 84 -2.15 -5.66 4.54
C GLY A 84 -2.68 -4.31 4.04
N ALA A 85 -2.94 -3.38 4.96
CA ALA A 85 -3.51 -2.08 4.63
C ALA A 85 -2.59 -1.22 3.72
N PRO A 86 -1.27 -1.11 3.98
CA PRO A 86 -0.36 -0.43 3.05
C PRO A 86 -0.25 -1.13 1.68
N GLY A 87 -0.37 -2.46 1.62
CA GLY A 87 -0.37 -3.22 0.37
C GLY A 87 -1.61 -2.98 -0.49
N VAL A 88 -2.80 -2.97 0.15
CA VAL A 88 -4.05 -2.58 -0.54
C VAL A 88 -3.98 -1.15 -1.03
N TYR A 89 -3.45 -0.23 -0.22
CA TYR A 89 -3.18 1.16 -0.62
C TYR A 89 -2.27 1.23 -1.85
N SER A 90 -1.16 0.46 -1.87
CA SER A 90 -0.26 0.38 -3.02
C SER A 90 -0.94 -0.15 -4.28
N GLY A 91 -1.76 -1.21 -4.15
CA GLY A 91 -2.51 -1.79 -5.27
C GLY A 91 -3.50 -0.82 -5.89
N LEU A 92 -4.22 -0.05 -5.07
CA LEU A 92 -5.14 1.00 -5.55
C LEU A 92 -4.39 2.12 -6.29
N LEU A 93 -3.23 2.54 -5.77
CA LEU A 93 -2.38 3.51 -6.46
C LEU A 93 -1.83 2.99 -7.78
N SER A 94 -1.48 1.70 -7.85
CA SER A 94 -1.04 1.06 -9.10
C SER A 94 -2.12 1.07 -10.16
N ALA A 95 -3.37 0.77 -9.79
CA ALA A 95 -4.51 0.92 -10.69
C ALA A 95 -4.73 2.37 -11.14
N LEU A 96 -4.63 3.34 -10.22
CA LEU A 96 -4.75 4.75 -10.55
C LEU A 96 -3.67 5.21 -11.54
N PHE A 97 -2.40 4.88 -11.27
CA PHE A 97 -1.29 5.26 -12.15
C PHE A 97 -1.34 4.55 -13.49
N ALA A 98 -1.78 3.29 -13.54
CA ALA A 98 -2.06 2.61 -14.80
C ALA A 98 -3.15 3.32 -15.61
N ALA A 99 -4.20 3.85 -14.96
CA ALA A 99 -5.29 4.54 -15.66
C ALA A 99 -4.86 5.86 -16.32
N ILE A 100 -3.94 6.59 -15.69
CA ILE A 100 -3.45 7.89 -16.18
C ILE A 100 -2.13 7.77 -16.96
N ALA A 101 -1.58 6.57 -17.10
CA ALA A 101 -0.35 6.36 -17.85
C ALA A 101 -0.57 6.66 -19.34
N THR A 102 0.27 7.54 -19.87
CA THR A 102 0.28 7.95 -21.28
C THR A 102 1.67 7.79 -21.86
N VAL A 103 1.73 7.60 -23.18
CA VAL A 103 3.01 7.53 -23.92
C VAL A 103 3.81 8.83 -23.74
N ASP A 104 3.15 9.98 -23.66
CA ASP A 104 3.82 11.28 -23.45
C ASP A 104 4.51 11.37 -22.08
N THR A 105 3.97 10.73 -21.05
CA THR A 105 4.54 10.75 -19.69
C THR A 105 5.68 9.74 -19.54
N TYR A 106 5.61 8.61 -20.24
CA TYR A 106 6.55 7.49 -20.08
C TYR A 106 7.59 7.40 -21.22
N GLY A 107 7.39 8.13 -22.32
CA GLY A 107 8.28 8.12 -23.49
C GLY A 107 8.53 6.72 -24.02
N SER A 108 9.81 6.40 -24.27
CA SER A 108 10.26 5.09 -24.76
C SER A 108 10.01 3.95 -23.77
N GLU A 109 9.87 4.25 -22.47
CA GLU A 109 9.69 3.24 -21.43
C GLU A 109 8.24 2.75 -21.31
N TYR A 110 7.29 3.42 -21.96
CA TYR A 110 5.87 3.03 -21.89
C TYR A 110 5.67 1.56 -22.30
N SER A 111 6.29 1.14 -23.41
CA SER A 111 6.17 -0.23 -23.92
C SER A 111 6.94 -1.26 -23.09
N ASN A 112 7.95 -0.85 -22.32
CA ASN A 112 8.68 -1.74 -21.40
C ASN A 112 7.86 -1.99 -20.13
N ILE A 113 7.27 -0.93 -19.56
CA ILE A 113 6.51 -0.99 -18.32
C ILE A 113 5.10 -1.56 -18.55
N PHE A 114 4.46 -1.16 -19.65
CA PHE A 114 3.13 -1.63 -20.06
C PHE A 114 3.21 -2.45 -21.35
N SER A 115 3.99 -3.53 -21.32
CA SER A 115 4.22 -4.41 -22.48
C SER A 115 2.95 -4.99 -23.08
N ALA A 116 1.91 -5.25 -22.26
CA ALA A 116 0.61 -5.69 -22.76
C ALA A 116 -0.11 -4.63 -23.61
N GLY A 117 0.18 -3.35 -23.42
CA GLY A 117 -0.29 -2.30 -24.32
C GLY A 117 0.32 -2.41 -25.71
N ALA A 118 1.62 -2.73 -25.79
CA ALA A 118 2.33 -2.92 -27.04
C ALA A 118 2.02 -4.28 -27.72
N ALA A 119 1.83 -5.34 -26.93
CA ALA A 119 1.60 -6.70 -27.43
C ALA A 119 0.13 -6.95 -27.81
N ASP A 120 -0.81 -6.52 -26.97
CA ASP A 120 -2.24 -6.85 -27.11
C ASP A 120 -3.11 -5.63 -27.49
N GLY A 121 -2.52 -4.46 -27.70
CA GLY A 121 -3.26 -3.20 -27.91
C GLY A 121 -4.05 -2.75 -26.68
N ARG A 122 -3.66 -3.21 -25.48
CA ARG A 122 -4.37 -2.93 -24.23
C ARG A 122 -4.32 -1.45 -23.86
N SER A 123 -5.48 -0.85 -23.63
CA SER A 123 -5.58 0.54 -23.19
C SER A 123 -5.20 0.73 -21.72
N SER A 124 -4.82 1.96 -21.35
CA SER A 124 -4.50 2.34 -19.96
C SER A 124 -5.65 2.07 -18.99
N SER A 125 -6.89 2.33 -19.41
CA SER A 125 -8.09 2.03 -18.61
C SER A 125 -8.27 0.53 -18.39
N MET A 126 -8.03 -0.28 -19.42
CA MET A 126 -8.11 -1.73 -19.30
C MET A 126 -6.99 -2.26 -18.38
N GLN A 127 -5.78 -1.73 -18.48
CA GLN A 127 -4.69 -2.08 -17.58
C GLN A 127 -5.00 -1.73 -16.12
N ALA A 128 -5.64 -0.59 -15.85
CA ALA A 128 -6.10 -0.23 -14.51
C ALA A 128 -7.12 -1.24 -13.95
N VAL A 129 -8.06 -1.69 -14.78
CA VAL A 129 -9.01 -2.74 -14.40
C VAL A 129 -8.28 -4.04 -14.08
N TYR A 130 -7.28 -4.45 -14.86
CA TYR A 130 -6.49 -5.63 -14.56
C TYR A 130 -5.76 -5.52 -13.22
N GLN A 131 -5.22 -4.35 -12.86
CA GLN A 131 -4.61 -4.14 -11.54
C GLN A 131 -5.63 -4.29 -10.40
N LEU A 132 -6.84 -3.76 -10.56
CA LEU A 132 -7.92 -3.93 -9.57
C LEU A 132 -8.37 -5.39 -9.47
N VAL A 133 -8.53 -6.08 -10.60
CA VAL A 133 -8.88 -7.50 -10.62
C VAL A 133 -7.79 -8.32 -9.95
N ALA A 134 -6.51 -8.02 -10.17
CA ALA A 134 -5.40 -8.68 -9.51
C ALA A 134 -5.43 -8.47 -7.99
N LEU A 135 -5.71 -7.24 -7.53
CA LEU A 135 -5.86 -6.92 -6.11
C LEU A 135 -7.02 -7.71 -5.48
N VAL A 136 -8.21 -7.67 -6.09
CA VAL A 136 -9.40 -8.39 -5.60
C VAL A 136 -9.15 -9.90 -5.59
N THR A 137 -8.56 -10.44 -6.65
CA THR A 137 -8.24 -11.87 -6.74
C THR A 137 -7.26 -12.27 -5.63
N THR A 138 -6.23 -11.46 -5.38
CA THR A 138 -5.27 -11.70 -4.29
C THR A 138 -5.97 -11.72 -2.93
N LEU A 139 -6.88 -10.78 -2.68
CA LEU A 139 -7.65 -10.72 -1.43
C LEU A 139 -8.56 -11.94 -1.27
N VAL A 140 -9.31 -12.31 -2.32
CA VAL A 140 -10.20 -13.48 -2.32
C VAL A 140 -9.41 -14.74 -2.04
N LEU A 141 -8.26 -14.92 -2.70
CA LEU A 141 -7.38 -16.06 -2.46
C LEU A 141 -6.84 -16.05 -1.02
N SER A 142 -6.36 -14.90 -0.51
CA SER A 142 -5.81 -14.84 0.85
C SER A 142 -6.85 -15.11 1.94
N PHE A 143 -8.08 -14.60 1.79
CA PHE A 143 -9.16 -14.89 2.74
C PHE A 143 -9.66 -16.33 2.60
N GLY A 144 -9.79 -16.82 1.36
CA GLY A 144 -10.24 -18.18 1.10
C GLY A 144 -9.29 -19.24 1.64
N THR A 145 -7.99 -19.12 1.36
CA THR A 145 -6.99 -20.05 1.89
C THR A 145 -6.79 -19.89 3.39
N GLY A 146 -6.84 -18.65 3.90
CA GLY A 146 -6.77 -18.36 5.33
C GLY A 146 -7.94 -18.92 6.13
N PHE A 147 -9.14 -19.02 5.53
CA PHE A 147 -10.31 -19.63 6.18
C PHE A 147 -10.25 -21.17 6.21
N ILE A 148 -9.56 -21.79 5.26
CA ILE A 148 -9.42 -23.25 5.17
C ILE A 148 -8.33 -23.79 6.11
N SER A 149 -7.35 -22.94 6.44
CA SER A 149 -6.18 -23.30 7.26
C SER A 149 -6.51 -23.33 8.75
#